data_AF-A0A924E1Q4-F1
#
_entry.id   AF-A0A924E1Q4-F1
#
_cell.length_a   1.000
_cell.length_b   1.000
_cell.length_c   1.000
_cell.angle_alpha   90.00
_cell.angle_beta   90.00
_cell.angle_gamma   90.00
#
_symmetry.space_group_name_H-M   'P 1'
#
loop_
_entity.id
_entity.type
_entity.pdbx_description
1 polymer ?
#
loop_
_entity_poly.entity_id
_entity_poly.type
_entity_poly.pdbx_seq_one_letter_code
_entity_poly.pdbx_strand_id
1 'polypeptide(L)'
;MSRQSRPITLAVMLACLTPALPALAGPLDSFVVDYEGGALYIGQNEGRYGTDGTPFTTETVAQNRNLYAAQRFSGEARFWGKHTVVLLYAPLDVTTRVTLDNPLSFRNTVFPAGSVVDSRYLFDGLRASYLYRCFEGNGLTVEAGATAQIRNAQVSFSTVNGTLAAAERDIGFVPALKVRLRYDTPQGTYALWEADGLTTFGIASVKG
;
A
#
# COMPACT_ATOMS: atom_id res chain seq x y z
N MET A 1 16.81 30.89 -35.20
CA MET A 1 16.06 31.01 -33.92
C MET A 1 15.51 29.63 -33.56
N SER A 2 16.18 28.86 -32.70
CA SER A 2 15.62 27.61 -32.19
C SER A 2 16.24 27.25 -30.83
N ARG A 3 15.40 27.43 -29.80
CA ARG A 3 15.41 26.92 -28.43
C ARG A 3 16.57 26.01 -28.01
N GLN A 4 17.42 26.56 -27.13
CA GLN A 4 18.15 25.78 -26.12
C GLN A 4 17.16 25.21 -25.10
N SER A 5 17.05 23.89 -25.03
CA SER A 5 16.39 23.18 -23.92
C SER A 5 17.33 23.15 -22.72
N ARG A 6 17.00 23.90 -21.67
CA ARG A 6 17.71 23.84 -20.38
C ARG A 6 17.32 22.53 -19.68
N PRO A 7 18.26 21.78 -19.08
CA PRO A 7 17.92 20.63 -18.25
C PRO A 7 17.16 21.13 -17.01
N ILE A 8 16.01 20.52 -16.75
CA ILE A 8 15.26 20.70 -15.50
C ILE A 8 16.09 20.02 -14.40
N THR A 9 16.86 20.82 -13.66
CA THR A 9 17.50 20.37 -12.43
C THR A 9 16.40 20.06 -11.42
N LEU A 10 16.08 18.77 -11.26
CA LEU A 10 15.25 18.28 -10.17
C LEU A 10 16.04 18.49 -8.88
N ALA A 11 15.79 19.61 -8.20
CA ALA A 11 16.30 19.84 -6.85
C ALA A 11 15.59 18.86 -5.91
N VAL A 12 16.25 17.73 -5.64
CA VAL A 12 15.89 16.86 -4.51
C VAL A 12 16.17 17.69 -3.26
N MET A 13 15.12 18.22 -2.63
CA MET A 13 15.22 18.72 -1.26
C MET A 13 15.55 17.53 -0.36
N LEU A 14 16.85 17.33 -0.13
CA LEU A 14 17.38 16.45 0.88
C LEU A 14 17.18 17.11 2.26
N ALA A 15 15.93 17.23 2.69
CA ALA A 15 15.60 17.84 3.98
C ALA A 15 15.54 16.74 5.05
N CYS A 16 16.59 16.69 5.88
CA CYS A 16 16.65 16.07 7.20
C CYS A 16 16.29 14.57 7.29
N LEU A 17 17.10 13.72 6.65
CA LEU A 17 17.36 12.37 7.18
C LEU A 17 18.27 12.50 8.41
N THR A 18 17.74 13.02 9.51
CA THR A 18 18.38 12.84 10.82
C THR A 18 18.21 11.38 11.26
N PRO A 19 19.18 10.79 11.98
CA PRO A 19 19.06 9.40 12.42
C PRO A 19 17.85 9.26 13.35
N ALA A 20 16.84 8.51 12.92
CA ALA A 20 15.58 8.28 13.65
C ALA A 20 15.77 7.50 14.97
N LEU A 21 16.93 6.87 15.17
CA LEU A 21 17.23 6.00 16.32
C LEU A 21 17.36 6.73 17.67
N PRO A 22 18.15 7.81 17.83
CA PRO A 22 18.21 8.56 19.09
C PRO A 22 16.89 9.26 19.46
N ALA A 23 15.99 9.51 18.51
CA ALA A 23 14.69 10.13 18.79
C ALA A 23 13.77 9.21 19.64
N LEU A 24 13.92 7.89 19.52
CA LEU A 24 13.15 6.88 20.27
C LEU A 24 13.57 6.76 21.75
N ALA A 25 14.73 7.33 22.13
CA ALA A 25 15.24 7.28 23.51
C ALA A 25 14.74 8.43 24.40
N GLY A 26 13.79 9.23 23.91
CA GLY A 26 13.28 10.40 24.58
C GLY A 26 12.05 10.21 25.46
N PRO A 27 11.59 11.29 26.12
CA PRO A 27 10.29 11.28 26.77
C PRO A 27 9.20 10.97 25.73
N LEU A 28 8.38 9.97 26.07
CA LEU A 28 7.18 9.61 25.33
C LEU A 28 6.08 10.60 25.70
N ASP A 29 5.61 11.38 24.73
CA ASP A 29 4.56 12.38 24.95
C ASP A 29 3.17 11.73 24.92
N SER A 30 2.98 10.77 24.01
CA SER A 30 1.72 10.05 23.86
C SER A 30 1.93 8.73 23.14
N PHE A 31 1.07 7.77 23.45
CA PHE A 31 0.97 6.50 22.75
C PHE A 31 -0.50 6.21 22.47
N VAL A 32 -0.82 5.90 21.21
CA VAL A 32 -2.18 5.61 20.76
C VAL A 32 -2.19 4.27 20.05
N VAL A 33 -3.21 3.46 20.33
CA VAL A 33 -3.50 2.23 19.61
C VAL A 33 -4.87 2.38 18.99
N ASP A 34 -4.97 2.13 17.69
CA ASP A 34 -6.20 2.27 16.92
C ASP A 34 -6.53 0.96 16.21
N TYR A 35 -7.83 0.70 16.14
CA TYR A 35 -8.44 -0.32 15.31
C TYR A 35 -9.52 0.31 14.45
N GLU A 36 -9.46 0.05 13.16
CA GLU A 36 -10.45 0.49 12.18
C GLU A 36 -10.98 -0.73 11.43
N GLY A 37 -12.29 -0.79 11.25
CA GLY A 37 -12.96 -1.81 10.45
C GLY A 37 -14.02 -1.17 9.57
N GLY A 38 -14.23 -1.69 8.37
CA GLY A 38 -15.17 -1.09 7.43
C GLY A 38 -15.36 -1.87 6.13
N ALA A 39 -16.08 -1.24 5.21
CA ALA A 39 -16.28 -1.76 3.87
C ALA A 39 -15.14 -1.33 2.94
N LEU A 40 -14.69 -2.26 2.10
CA LEU A 40 -13.67 -2.05 1.08
C LEU A 40 -14.26 -2.31 -0.30
N TYR A 41 -13.95 -1.43 -1.24
CA TYR A 41 -14.26 -1.60 -2.66
C TYR A 41 -12.98 -1.57 -3.49
N ILE A 42 -12.83 -2.52 -4.41
CA ILE A 42 -11.69 -2.55 -5.33
C ILE A 42 -12.11 -1.94 -6.67
N GLY A 43 -11.84 -0.64 -6.83
CA GLY A 43 -12.19 0.09 -8.05
C GLY A 43 -11.30 -0.23 -9.25
N GLN A 44 -9.99 -0.38 -9.03
CA GLN A 44 -9.02 -0.66 -10.07
C GLN A 44 -7.94 -1.63 -9.57
N ASN A 45 -7.57 -2.56 -10.43
CA ASN A 45 -6.48 -3.52 -10.28
C ASN A 45 -6.23 -4.11 -11.67
N GLU A 46 -5.00 -4.04 -12.14
CA GLU A 46 -4.62 -4.49 -13.47
C GLU A 46 -3.33 -5.28 -13.36
N GLY A 47 -3.27 -6.43 -14.03
CA GLY A 47 -2.11 -7.30 -13.99
C GLY A 47 -1.84 -7.99 -15.31
N ARG A 48 -0.55 -8.15 -15.62
CA ARG A 48 -0.04 -9.00 -16.70
C ARG A 48 1.27 -9.61 -16.24
N TYR A 49 1.37 -10.93 -16.26
CA TYR A 49 2.55 -11.65 -15.77
C TYR A 49 3.22 -12.41 -16.90
N GLY A 50 4.44 -11.98 -17.24
CA GLY A 50 5.19 -12.50 -18.39
C GLY A 50 4.82 -11.82 -19.70
N THR A 51 5.66 -12.03 -20.71
CA THR A 51 5.43 -11.51 -22.08
C THR A 51 4.17 -12.08 -22.71
N ASP A 52 3.85 -13.34 -22.43
CA ASP A 52 2.71 -14.05 -23.00
C ASP A 52 1.54 -14.21 -22.02
N GLY A 53 1.57 -13.48 -20.91
CA GLY A 53 0.47 -13.43 -19.95
C GLY A 53 -0.72 -12.66 -20.50
N THR A 54 -1.94 -13.15 -20.23
CA THR A 54 -3.18 -12.44 -20.55
C THR A 54 -3.36 -11.28 -19.55
N PRO A 55 -3.58 -10.04 -20.01
CA PRO A 55 -3.97 -8.94 -19.12
C PRO A 55 -5.29 -9.24 -18.43
N PHE A 56 -5.41 -8.91 -17.15
CA PHE A 56 -6.66 -8.97 -16.41
C PHE A 56 -6.90 -7.67 -15.64
N THR A 57 -8.17 -7.34 -15.44
CA THR A 57 -8.64 -6.17 -14.70
C THR A 57 -9.61 -6.59 -13.58
N THR A 58 -10.00 -5.65 -12.71
CA THR A 58 -11.02 -5.88 -11.69
C THR A 58 -12.32 -6.44 -12.26
N GLU A 59 -12.70 -6.03 -13.46
CA GLU A 59 -13.91 -6.49 -14.13
C GLU A 59 -13.78 -7.92 -14.64
N THR A 60 -12.66 -8.26 -15.30
CA THR A 60 -12.44 -9.61 -15.83
C THR A 60 -12.33 -10.67 -14.74
N VAL A 61 -11.94 -10.26 -13.52
CA VAL A 61 -11.85 -11.16 -12.35
C VAL A 61 -12.91 -10.86 -11.28
N ALA A 62 -13.94 -10.07 -11.61
CA ALA A 62 -15.08 -9.76 -10.73
C ALA A 62 -14.74 -9.15 -9.35
N GLN A 63 -13.59 -8.49 -9.21
CA GLN A 63 -13.15 -7.80 -7.98
C GLN A 63 -13.99 -6.57 -7.63
N ASN A 64 -14.54 -5.90 -8.62
CA ASN A 64 -15.35 -4.68 -8.45
C ASN A 64 -16.87 -4.97 -8.30
N ARG A 65 -17.27 -6.22 -8.06
CA ARG A 65 -18.71 -6.58 -7.98
C ARG A 65 -19.30 -6.57 -6.58
N ASN A 66 -18.47 -6.52 -5.54
CA ASN A 66 -18.89 -6.59 -4.14
C ASN A 66 -18.11 -5.61 -3.25
N LEU A 67 -18.65 -5.38 -2.06
CA LEU A 67 -17.91 -4.81 -0.93
C LEU A 67 -17.30 -5.95 -0.10
N TYR A 68 -16.08 -5.73 0.38
CA TYR A 68 -15.35 -6.63 1.26
C TYR A 68 -15.24 -6.04 2.65
N ALA A 69 -15.00 -6.87 3.67
CA ALA A 69 -14.59 -6.37 4.97
C ALA A 69 -13.11 -5.99 4.91
N ALA A 70 -12.76 -4.82 5.46
CA ALA A 70 -11.39 -4.41 5.69
C ALA A 70 -11.19 -4.11 7.18
N GLN A 71 -9.94 -4.28 7.61
CA GLN A 71 -9.50 -3.97 8.96
C GLN A 71 -8.08 -3.42 8.96
N ARG A 72 -7.80 -2.54 9.91
CA ARG A 72 -6.52 -1.87 10.09
C ARG A 72 -6.22 -1.74 11.57
N PHE A 73 -4.98 -2.05 11.94
CA PHE A 73 -4.45 -1.88 13.30
C PHE A 73 -3.26 -0.94 13.23
N SER A 74 -3.20 0.05 14.11
CA SER A 74 -2.03 0.92 14.23
C SER A 74 -1.65 1.21 15.67
N GLY A 75 -0.34 1.39 15.88
CA GLY A 75 0.23 1.94 17.09
C GLY A 75 1.06 3.17 16.75
N GLU A 76 0.81 4.28 17.44
CA GLU A 76 1.51 5.56 17.22
C GLU A 76 2.16 6.02 18.52
N ALA A 77 3.45 6.32 18.46
CA ALA A 77 4.22 6.86 19.58
C ALA A 77 4.79 8.22 19.20
N ARG A 78 4.57 9.24 20.05
CA ARG A 78 5.14 10.58 19.88
C ARG A 78 6.24 10.84 20.89
N PHE A 79 7.33 11.44 20.42
CA PHE A 79 8.52 11.75 21.19
C PHE A 79 8.95 13.20 20.96
N TRP A 80 9.42 13.84 22.02
CA TRP A 80 9.97 15.21 22.00
C TRP A 80 9.07 16.27 21.34
N GLY A 81 7.76 16.07 21.37
CA GLY A 81 6.75 16.92 20.76
C GLY A 81 6.77 17.00 19.24
N LYS A 82 7.71 16.36 18.55
CA LYS A 82 7.92 16.54 17.09
C LYS A 82 8.12 15.26 16.29
N HIS A 83 8.46 14.15 16.95
CA HIS A 83 8.77 12.90 16.27
C HIS A 83 7.64 11.91 16.50
N THR A 84 7.10 11.35 15.43
CA THR A 84 6.03 10.35 15.50
C THR A 84 6.51 9.07 14.82
N VAL A 85 6.43 7.94 15.52
CA VAL A 85 6.65 6.61 14.95
C VAL A 85 5.32 5.88 14.88
N VAL A 86 5.04 5.29 13.73
CA VAL A 86 3.78 4.59 13.45
C VAL A 86 4.10 3.17 13.01
N LEU A 87 3.48 2.19 13.66
CA LEU A 87 3.38 0.82 13.17
C LEU A 87 1.98 0.58 12.67
N LEU A 88 1.85 -0.01 11.49
CA LEU A 88 0.58 -0.21 10.81
C LEU A 88 0.51 -1.61 10.21
N TYR A 89 -0.55 -2.33 10.52
CA TYR A 89 -0.92 -3.61 9.91
C TYR A 89 -2.32 -3.51 9.30
N ALA A 90 -2.42 -3.73 8.00
CA ALA A 90 -3.68 -3.60 7.25
C ALA A 90 -3.79 -4.75 6.23
N PRO A 91 -4.18 -5.95 6.67
CA PRO A 91 -4.22 -7.12 5.80
C PRO A 91 -5.34 -7.00 4.76
N LEU A 92 -5.04 -7.39 3.52
CA LEU A 92 -6.01 -7.54 2.46
C LEU A 92 -5.90 -8.93 1.82
N ASP A 93 -6.96 -9.73 1.92
CA ASP A 93 -7.06 -11.03 1.24
C ASP A 93 -8.46 -11.16 0.66
N VAL A 94 -8.57 -11.06 -0.67
CA VAL A 94 -9.83 -11.09 -1.39
C VAL A 94 -9.82 -12.22 -2.38
N THR A 95 -10.83 -13.08 -2.32
CA THR A 95 -11.08 -14.12 -3.32
C THR A 95 -12.40 -13.87 -4.01
N THR A 96 -12.37 -13.82 -5.34
CA THR A 96 -13.55 -13.69 -6.20
C THR A 96 -13.71 -14.92 -7.06
N ARG A 97 -14.92 -15.12 -7.60
CA ARG A 97 -15.24 -16.21 -8.50
C ARG A 97 -15.84 -15.67 -9.79
N VAL A 98 -15.32 -16.12 -10.92
CA VAL A 98 -15.79 -15.69 -12.24
C VAL A 98 -15.74 -16.83 -13.24
N THR A 99 -16.64 -16.81 -14.23
CA THR A 99 -16.52 -17.65 -15.43
C THR A 99 -15.74 -16.87 -16.48
N LEU A 100 -14.65 -17.43 -16.99
CA LEU A 100 -13.80 -16.74 -17.95
C LEU A 100 -14.46 -16.69 -19.33
N ASP A 101 -14.63 -15.48 -19.89
CA ASP A 101 -15.13 -15.32 -21.27
C ASP A 101 -14.06 -15.67 -22.31
N ASN A 102 -12.78 -15.46 -21.97
CA ASN A 102 -11.62 -15.72 -22.82
C ASN A 102 -10.57 -16.55 -22.06
N PRO A 103 -9.67 -17.27 -22.75
CA PRO A 103 -8.59 -17.97 -22.08
C PRO A 103 -7.68 -17.01 -21.30
N LEU A 104 -7.33 -17.40 -20.06
CA LEU A 104 -6.42 -16.65 -19.19
C LEU A 104 -5.08 -17.38 -19.11
N SER A 105 -4.03 -16.80 -19.68
CA SER A 105 -2.65 -17.25 -19.54
C SER A 105 -2.02 -16.59 -18.32
N PHE A 106 -1.61 -17.38 -17.33
CA PHE A 106 -0.98 -16.91 -16.10
C PHE A 106 0.07 -17.91 -15.61
N ARG A 107 1.32 -17.47 -15.44
CA ARG A 107 2.43 -18.29 -14.89
C ARG A 107 2.53 -19.68 -15.51
N ASN A 108 2.70 -19.74 -16.83
CA ASN A 108 2.81 -20.97 -17.63
C ASN A 108 1.57 -21.89 -17.60
N THR A 109 0.46 -21.42 -17.02
CA THR A 109 -0.81 -22.15 -16.99
C THR A 109 -1.84 -21.40 -17.83
N VAL A 110 -2.56 -22.13 -18.68
CA VAL A 110 -3.65 -21.58 -19.48
C VAL A 110 -4.96 -22.10 -18.90
N PHE A 111 -5.79 -21.18 -18.40
CA PHE A 111 -7.16 -21.45 -17.98
C PHE A 111 -8.07 -21.27 -19.19
N PRO A 112 -8.75 -22.32 -19.68
CA PRO A 112 -9.60 -22.22 -20.86
C PRO A 112 -10.79 -21.28 -20.66
N ALA A 113 -11.31 -20.69 -21.74
CA ALA A 113 -12.60 -20.01 -21.72
C ALA A 113 -13.72 -20.94 -21.24
N GLY A 114 -14.73 -20.39 -20.57
CA GLY A 114 -15.81 -21.13 -19.92
C GLY A 114 -15.43 -21.76 -18.57
N SER A 115 -14.15 -21.72 -18.18
CA SER A 115 -13.74 -22.21 -16.85
C SER A 115 -14.24 -21.29 -15.75
N VAL A 116 -14.78 -21.88 -14.68
CA VAL A 116 -15.06 -21.16 -13.43
C VAL A 116 -13.79 -21.14 -12.59
N VAL A 117 -13.27 -19.94 -12.33
CA VAL A 117 -12.01 -19.73 -11.62
C VAL A 117 -12.22 -18.90 -10.36
N ASP A 118 -11.50 -19.26 -9.31
CA ASP A 118 -11.27 -18.41 -8.15
C ASP A 118 -10.03 -17.54 -8.41
N SER A 119 -10.19 -16.22 -8.28
CA SER A 119 -9.10 -15.24 -8.34
C SER A 119 -8.85 -14.70 -6.94
N ARG A 120 -7.69 -15.04 -6.38
CA ARG A 120 -7.27 -14.57 -5.06
C ARG A 120 -6.22 -13.47 -5.21
N TYR A 121 -6.46 -12.36 -4.51
CA TYR A 121 -5.59 -11.21 -4.39
C TYR A 121 -5.27 -10.98 -2.92
N LEU A 122 -4.05 -11.37 -2.54
CA LEU A 122 -3.47 -11.15 -1.23
C LEU A 122 -2.50 -9.98 -1.33
N PHE A 123 -2.75 -8.94 -0.54
CA PHE A 123 -1.85 -7.83 -0.32
C PHE A 123 -1.79 -7.57 1.19
N ASP A 124 -0.91 -8.31 1.85
CA ASP A 124 -0.67 -8.16 3.28
C ASP A 124 0.67 -7.45 3.52
N GLY A 125 0.86 -6.91 4.71
CA GLY A 125 2.15 -6.35 5.08
C GLY A 125 2.14 -5.49 6.33
N LEU A 126 3.33 -5.37 6.90
CA LEU A 126 3.60 -4.48 8.02
C LEU A 126 4.30 -3.21 7.50
N ARG A 127 3.85 -2.06 7.98
CA ARG A 127 4.43 -0.76 7.66
C ARG A 127 4.94 -0.09 8.93
N ALA A 128 6.17 0.37 8.88
CA ALA A 128 6.77 1.25 9.88
C ALA A 128 7.00 2.62 9.25
N SER A 129 6.52 3.67 9.90
CA SER A 129 6.69 5.04 9.44
C SER A 129 7.34 5.88 10.54
N TYR A 130 8.18 6.80 10.12
CA TYR A 130 8.70 7.88 10.95
C TYR A 130 8.29 9.20 10.33
N LEU A 131 7.74 10.08 11.16
CA LEU A 131 7.22 11.39 10.79
C LEU A 131 7.85 12.45 11.69
N TYR A 132 8.20 13.59 11.09
CA TYR A 132 8.64 14.77 11.79
C TYR A 132 7.62 15.89 11.60
N ARG A 133 7.25 16.56 12.69
CA ARG A 133 6.34 17.71 12.68
C ARG A 133 7.04 18.93 12.11
N CYS A 134 6.71 19.23 10.86
CA CYS A 134 7.24 20.37 10.12
C CYS A 134 6.56 21.68 10.51
N PHE A 135 5.27 21.63 10.84
CA PHE A 135 4.48 22.81 11.17
C PHE A 135 3.37 22.48 12.18
N GLU A 136 3.10 23.43 13.06
CA GLU A 136 1.97 23.41 13.99
C GLU A 136 1.46 24.83 14.24
N GLY A 137 0.16 25.06 14.06
CA GLY A 137 -0.45 26.35 14.33
C GLY A 137 -1.91 26.41 13.90
N ASN A 138 -2.74 27.18 14.61
CA ASN A 138 -4.16 27.39 14.33
C ASN A 138 -4.96 26.07 14.16
N GLY A 139 -4.63 25.06 14.95
CA GLY A 139 -5.26 23.72 14.88
C GLY A 139 -4.75 22.84 13.74
N LEU A 140 -3.88 23.34 12.85
CA LEU A 140 -3.26 22.55 11.78
C LEU A 140 -1.90 22.00 12.21
N THR A 141 -1.70 20.71 12.02
CA THR A 141 -0.42 20.02 12.15
C THR A 141 -0.02 19.41 10.81
N VAL A 142 1.22 19.64 10.39
CA VAL A 142 1.81 19.05 9.18
C VAL A 142 3.02 18.22 9.57
N GLU A 143 3.01 16.95 9.20
CA GLU A 143 4.11 16.02 9.42
C GLU A 143 4.58 15.44 8.09
N ALA A 144 5.90 15.27 7.94
CA ALA A 144 6.50 14.63 6.79
C ALA A 144 7.58 13.65 7.23
N GLY A 145 7.80 12.60 6.45
CA GLY A 145 8.84 11.63 6.76
C GLY A 145 8.85 10.47 5.79
N ALA A 146 9.18 9.29 6.29
CA ALA A 146 9.40 8.11 5.48
C ALA A 146 8.71 6.89 6.06
N THR A 147 8.43 5.97 5.16
CA THR A 147 7.77 4.70 5.40
C THR A 147 8.65 3.58 4.87
N ALA A 148 8.75 2.50 5.64
CA ALA A 148 9.28 1.22 5.20
C ALA A 148 8.18 0.17 5.34
N GLN A 149 7.86 -0.51 4.24
CA GLN A 149 6.88 -1.59 4.23
C GLN A 149 7.54 -2.92 3.88
N ILE A 150 7.22 -3.95 4.66
CA ILE A 150 7.42 -5.34 4.25
C ILE A 150 6.09 -5.82 3.68
N ARG A 151 6.05 -5.97 2.36
CA ARG A 151 4.89 -6.46 1.61
C ARG A 151 4.96 -7.98 1.51
N ASN A 152 3.82 -8.64 1.71
CA ASN A 152 3.57 -10.04 1.39
C ASN A 152 2.40 -10.10 0.40
N ALA A 153 2.71 -10.30 -0.88
CA ALA A 153 1.72 -10.29 -1.95
C ALA A 153 1.59 -11.65 -2.62
N GLN A 154 0.35 -12.03 -2.95
CA GLN A 154 0.08 -13.17 -3.82
C GLN A 154 -1.08 -12.84 -4.75
N VAL A 155 -0.90 -13.15 -6.03
CA VAL A 155 -1.98 -13.23 -7.01
C VAL A 155 -2.08 -14.67 -7.47
N SER A 156 -3.25 -15.28 -7.38
CA SER A 156 -3.43 -16.66 -7.82
C SER A 156 -4.77 -16.91 -8.46
N PHE A 157 -4.76 -17.85 -9.40
CA PHE A 157 -5.93 -18.37 -10.09
C PHE A 157 -6.02 -19.87 -9.88
N SER A 158 -7.22 -20.37 -9.62
CA SER A 158 -7.48 -21.82 -9.54
C SER A 158 -8.86 -22.13 -10.10
N THR A 159 -8.98 -23.22 -10.86
CA THR A 159 -10.32 -23.69 -11.27
C THR A 159 -11.06 -24.24 -10.05
N VAL A 160 -12.37 -24.01 -9.97
CA VAL A 160 -13.19 -24.45 -8.82
C VAL A 160 -13.17 -25.98 -8.66
N ASN A 161 -12.93 -26.72 -9.74
CA ASN A 161 -12.77 -28.17 -9.73
C ASN A 161 -11.36 -28.64 -9.31
N GLY A 162 -10.41 -27.74 -9.04
CA GLY A 162 -9.06 -28.03 -8.57
C GLY A 162 -8.09 -28.55 -9.63
N THR A 163 -8.48 -28.65 -10.89
CA THR A 163 -7.64 -29.23 -11.96
C THR A 163 -6.46 -28.33 -12.36
N LEU A 164 -6.64 -27.01 -12.32
CA LEU A 164 -5.61 -26.03 -12.67
C LEU A 164 -5.42 -25.04 -11.53
N ALA A 165 -4.17 -24.74 -11.19
CA ALA A 165 -3.82 -23.71 -10.23
C ALA A 165 -2.49 -23.06 -10.59
N ALA A 166 -2.41 -21.75 -10.45
CA ALA A 166 -1.20 -20.98 -10.69
C ALA A 166 -1.16 -19.78 -9.76
N ALA A 167 0.04 -19.42 -9.28
CA ALA A 167 0.23 -18.33 -8.34
C ALA A 167 1.51 -17.55 -8.67
N GLU A 168 1.46 -16.24 -8.46
CA GLU A 168 2.65 -15.40 -8.30
C GLU A 168 2.72 -14.95 -6.84
N ARG A 169 3.89 -15.10 -6.21
CA ARG A 169 4.14 -14.72 -4.82
C ARG A 169 5.35 -13.79 -4.76
N ASP A 170 5.25 -12.78 -3.91
CA ASP A 170 6.32 -11.82 -3.73
C ASP A 170 6.36 -11.29 -2.29
N ILE A 171 7.53 -11.42 -1.66
CA ILE A 171 7.85 -10.67 -0.45
C ILE A 171 8.80 -9.56 -0.85
N GLY A 172 8.43 -8.31 -0.55
CA GLY A 172 9.15 -7.13 -1.01
C GLY A 172 9.33 -6.06 0.05
N PHE A 173 10.51 -5.44 0.08
CA PHE A 173 10.74 -4.21 0.84
C PHE A 173 10.37 -2.98 0.00
N VAL A 174 9.42 -2.17 0.47
CA VAL A 174 8.88 -1.01 -0.26
C VAL A 174 9.08 0.26 0.58
N PRO A 175 10.04 1.13 0.21
CA PRO A 175 10.17 2.45 0.83
C PRO A 175 9.14 3.43 0.26
N ALA A 176 8.69 4.38 1.08
CA ALA A 176 7.81 5.46 0.68
C ALA A 176 8.16 6.77 1.39
N LEU A 177 7.79 7.89 0.78
CA LEU A 177 7.69 9.17 1.48
C LEU A 177 6.29 9.31 2.05
N LYS A 178 6.17 9.80 3.29
CA LYS A 178 4.88 9.98 3.96
C LYS A 178 4.64 11.45 4.29
N VAL A 179 3.42 11.90 4.03
CA VAL A 179 2.91 13.20 4.48
C VAL A 179 1.61 12.98 5.24
N ARG A 180 1.44 13.72 6.33
CA ARG A 180 0.25 13.70 7.16
C ARG A 180 -0.18 15.12 7.49
N LEU A 181 -1.47 15.39 7.33
CA LEU A 181 -2.12 16.64 7.69
C LEU A 181 -3.21 16.33 8.71
N ARG A 182 -3.16 16.97 9.88
CA ARG A 182 -4.20 16.88 10.89
C ARG A 182 -4.74 18.27 11.19
N TYR A 183 -6.06 18.40 11.19
CA TYR A 183 -6.73 19.63 11.59
C TYR A 183 -7.64 19.34 12.78
N ASP A 184 -7.29 19.89 13.94
CA ASP A 184 -8.03 19.79 15.19
C ASP A 184 -8.99 20.99 15.33
N THR A 185 -10.24 20.72 15.67
CA THR A 185 -11.25 21.75 15.92
C THR A 185 -11.37 22.05 17.43
N PRO A 186 -11.81 23.27 17.81
CA PRO A 186 -12.07 23.58 19.21
C PRO A 186 -13.14 22.70 19.88
N GLN A 187 -14.00 22.03 19.09
CA GLN A 187 -15.02 21.13 19.60
C GLN A 187 -14.49 19.72 19.92
N GLY A 188 -13.20 19.45 19.74
CA GLY A 188 -12.57 18.16 20.04
C GLY A 188 -12.72 17.12 18.92
N THR A 189 -13.21 17.50 17.74
CA THR A 189 -13.17 16.66 16.54
C THR A 189 -11.97 17.00 15.67
N TYR A 190 -11.54 16.08 14.81
CA TYR A 190 -10.41 16.31 13.91
C TYR A 190 -10.67 15.75 12.51
N ALA A 191 -9.99 16.33 11.53
CA ALA A 191 -9.84 15.77 10.19
C ALA A 191 -8.38 15.30 10.01
N LEU A 192 -8.19 14.11 9.46
CA LEU A 192 -6.87 13.54 9.19
C LEU A 192 -6.78 13.17 7.71
N TRP A 193 -5.67 13.57 7.08
CA TRP A 193 -5.30 13.14 5.74
C TRP A 193 -3.89 12.56 5.77
N GLU A 194 -3.70 11.42 5.11
CA GLU A 194 -2.41 10.76 4.98
C GLU A 194 -2.16 10.37 3.53
N ALA A 195 -0.92 10.53 3.06
CA ALA A 195 -0.47 9.96 1.79
C ALA A 195 0.92 9.35 1.93
N ASP A 196 1.10 8.21 1.25
CA ASP A 196 2.39 7.53 1.07
C ASP A 196 2.74 7.50 -0.43
N GLY A 197 3.81 8.20 -0.81
CA GLY A 197 4.36 8.20 -2.16
C GLY A 197 5.38 7.08 -2.33
N LEU A 198 4.98 6.01 -3.02
CA LEU A 198 5.78 4.80 -3.24
C LEU A 198 6.51 4.89 -4.59
N THR A 199 7.73 4.37 -4.68
CA THR A 199 8.40 4.16 -5.97
C THR A 199 8.17 2.71 -6.43
N THR A 200 7.93 2.53 -7.73
CA THR A 200 7.43 1.28 -8.34
C THR A 200 8.35 0.05 -8.19
N PHE A 201 9.60 0.23 -7.74
CA PHE A 201 10.52 -0.89 -7.54
C PHE A 201 10.86 -1.03 -6.06
N GLY A 202 10.30 -2.04 -5.41
CA GLY A 202 10.84 -2.51 -4.14
C GLY A 202 12.33 -2.82 -4.32
N ILE A 203 13.15 -2.36 -3.38
CA ILE A 203 14.63 -2.39 -3.51
C ILE A 203 15.15 -3.84 -3.34
N ALA A 204 14.35 -4.72 -2.74
CA ALA A 204 14.62 -6.15 -2.66
C ALA A 204 13.29 -6.91 -2.76
N SER A 205 13.24 -7.88 -3.67
CA SER A 205 12.15 -8.85 -3.82
C SER A 205 12.76 -10.25 -3.74
N VAL A 206 12.20 -11.10 -2.88
CA VAL A 206 12.54 -12.52 -2.82
C VAL A 206 11.51 -13.25 -3.66
N LYS A 207 11.94 -13.74 -4.83
CA LYS A 207 11.12 -14.58 -5.70
C LYS A 207 11.16 -16.01 -5.18
N GLY A 208 10.00 -16.59 -4.90
CA GLY A 208 9.81 -18.00 -4.55
C GLY A 208 9.18 -18.79 -5.69
#